data_AF-A0A968HSD9-F1
#
_entry.id   AF-A0A968HSD9-F1
#
_cell.length_a   1.000
_cell.length_b   1.000
_cell.length_c   1.000
_cell.angle_alpha   90.00
_cell.angle_beta   90.00
_cell.angle_gamma   90.00
#
_symmetry.space_group_name_H-M   'P 1'
#
loop_
_entity.id
_entity.type
_entity.pdbx_description
1 polymer ?
#
loop_
_entity_poly.entity_id
_entity_poly.type
_entity_poly.pdbx_seq_one_letter_code
_entity_poly.pdbx_strand_id
1 'polypeptide(L)'
;MEFEEGLKPESFPGEPGEIPDGRAYFGKEREIAEEYSKHGPYEDHIVETRIPTEEYSRHFQQYEQPHSSTPPGTELAIPRDYIDMLNGYLRLRH
;
A
#
# COMPACT_ATOMS: atom_id res chain seq x y z
N MET A 1 14.76 9.30 5.33
CA MET A 1 13.48 9.03 6.02
C MET A 1 12.37 9.46 5.08
N GLU A 2 11.93 8.59 4.19
CA GLU A 2 10.80 8.91 3.29
C GLU A 2 9.47 8.98 4.05
N PHE A 3 9.36 8.33 5.20
CA PHE A 3 8.10 8.16 5.93
C PHE A 3 7.53 9.43 6.59
N GLU A 4 8.35 10.45 6.92
CA GLU A 4 7.82 11.74 7.43
C GLU A 4 7.26 12.61 6.29
N GLU A 5 7.84 12.50 5.10
CA GLU A 5 7.42 13.26 3.91
C GLU A 5 6.27 12.56 3.15
N GLY A 6 5.97 11.31 3.49
CA GLY A 6 5.03 10.46 2.76
C GLY A 6 5.71 9.61 1.69
N LEU A 7 4.94 8.72 1.06
CA LEU A 7 5.46 7.87 -0.01
C LEU A 7 5.85 8.73 -1.21
N LYS A 8 6.98 8.47 -1.86
CA LYS A 8 7.37 9.22 -3.07
C LYS A 8 6.99 8.40 -4.30
N PRO A 9 6.33 8.98 -5.32
CA PRO A 9 6.00 8.26 -6.55
C PRO A 9 7.23 7.62 -7.21
N GLU A 10 8.38 8.29 -7.08
CA GLU A 10 9.69 7.85 -7.59
C GLU A 10 10.18 6.54 -6.95
N SER A 11 9.70 6.22 -5.75
CA SER A 11 10.01 4.97 -5.04
C SER A 11 9.25 3.77 -5.61
N PHE A 12 8.35 3.99 -6.57
CA PHE A 12 7.61 2.98 -7.32
C PHE A 12 7.96 3.06 -8.81
N PRO A 13 9.18 2.64 -9.20
CA PRO A 13 9.62 2.67 -10.59
C PRO A 13 8.94 1.58 -11.43
N GLY A 14 9.03 1.74 -12.76
CA GLY A 14 8.48 0.81 -13.74
C GLY A 14 7.09 1.16 -14.24
N GLU A 15 6.58 0.31 -15.13
CA GLU A 15 5.32 0.51 -15.84
C GLU A 15 4.41 -0.75 -15.74
N PRO A 16 3.09 -0.61 -15.92
CA PRO A 16 2.17 -1.75 -15.84
C PRO A 16 2.57 -2.89 -16.79
N GLY A 17 2.87 -4.07 -16.22
CA GLY A 17 3.31 -5.25 -16.96
C GLY A 17 4.81 -5.53 -16.91
N GLU A 18 5.60 -4.71 -16.23
CA GLU A 18 7.04 -4.89 -16.01
C GLU A 18 7.35 -5.28 -14.55
N ILE A 19 8.61 -5.62 -14.24
CA ILE A 19 9.09 -5.77 -12.86
C ILE A 19 10.28 -4.82 -12.67
N PRO A 20 10.17 -3.79 -11.80
CA PRO A 20 8.98 -3.38 -11.04
C PRO A 20 7.86 -2.81 -11.93
N ASP A 21 6.62 -2.78 -11.43
CA ASP A 21 5.40 -2.50 -12.22
C ASP A 21 4.80 -1.09 -11.99
N GLY A 22 5.51 -0.23 -11.26
CA GLY A 22 5.06 1.13 -10.93
C GLY A 22 3.91 1.19 -9.91
N ARG A 23 3.66 0.13 -9.14
CA ARG A 23 2.58 0.08 -8.14
C ARG A 23 3.08 0.02 -6.70
N ALA A 24 2.27 0.58 -5.81
CA ALA A 24 2.40 0.45 -4.36
C ALA A 24 1.37 -0.56 -3.84
N TYR A 25 1.86 -1.52 -3.05
CA TYR A 25 1.07 -2.65 -2.57
C TYR A 25 0.67 -2.46 -1.10
N PHE A 26 -0.61 -2.64 -0.80
CA PHE A 26 -1.17 -2.51 0.55
C PHE A 26 -2.04 -3.71 0.91
N GLY A 27 -1.89 -4.25 2.11
CA GLY A 27 -2.89 -5.13 2.70
C GLY A 27 -4.07 -4.33 3.25
N LYS A 28 -5.30 -4.72 2.93
CA LYS A 28 -6.50 -4.15 3.53
C LYS A 28 -6.66 -4.62 4.97
N GLU A 29 -6.38 -5.90 5.20
CA GLU A 29 -6.33 -6.51 6.51
C GLU A 29 -4.92 -6.36 7.10
N ARG A 30 -4.85 -5.91 8.36
CA ARG A 30 -3.58 -5.68 9.06
C ARG A 30 -2.67 -6.91 9.10
N GLU A 31 -3.27 -8.10 9.21
CA GLU A 31 -2.55 -9.37 9.28
C GLU A 31 -1.66 -9.63 8.06
N ILE A 32 -2.03 -9.10 6.87
CA ILE A 32 -1.21 -9.19 5.66
C ILE A 32 0.07 -8.36 5.85
N ALA A 33 -0.05 -7.12 6.32
CA ALA A 33 1.11 -6.27 6.56
C ALA A 33 2.01 -6.83 7.68
N GLU A 34 1.41 -7.42 8.72
CA GLU A 34 2.15 -8.08 9.80
C GLU A 34 2.92 -9.32 9.34
N GLU A 35 2.40 -10.07 8.38
CA GLU A 35 3.14 -11.20 7.82
C GLU A 35 4.35 -10.72 7.01
N TYR A 36 4.16 -9.70 6.17
CA TYR A 36 5.27 -9.13 5.39
C TYR A 36 6.33 -8.46 6.28
N SER A 37 5.94 -7.85 7.41
CA SER A 37 6.90 -7.25 8.34
C SER A 37 7.74 -8.28 9.10
N LYS A 38 7.41 -9.58 9.05
CA LYS A 38 8.26 -10.64 9.63
C LYS A 38 9.35 -11.13 8.68
N HIS A 39 9.29 -10.73 7.41
CA HIS A 39 10.10 -11.30 6.35
C HIS A 39 10.79 -10.22 5.51
N GLY A 40 12.09 -10.00 5.78
CA GLY A 40 12.96 -9.22 4.90
C GLY A 40 13.16 -7.75 5.33
N PRO A 41 13.43 -6.82 4.39
CA PRO A 41 13.90 -5.46 4.69
C PRO A 41 12.85 -4.53 5.32
N TYR A 42 11.63 -5.02 5.53
CA TYR A 42 10.49 -4.30 6.10
C TYR A 42 10.25 -4.66 7.58
N GLU A 43 11.26 -5.24 8.22
CA GLU A 43 11.21 -5.68 9.61
C GLU A 43 10.78 -4.52 10.54
N ASP A 44 9.81 -4.81 11.42
CA ASP A 44 9.30 -3.92 12.47
C ASP A 44 8.66 -2.59 12.04
N HIS A 45 8.26 -2.41 10.78
CA HIS A 45 7.63 -1.16 10.34
C HIS A 45 6.31 -1.38 9.59
N ILE A 46 5.19 -1.18 10.29
CA ILE A 46 3.85 -1.14 9.68
C ILE A 46 3.35 0.30 9.61
N VAL A 47 3.00 0.73 8.41
CA VAL A 47 2.33 2.02 8.16
C VAL A 47 0.89 1.76 7.76
N GLU A 48 -0.05 2.25 8.55
CA GLU A 48 -1.48 2.14 8.30
C GLU A 48 -1.99 3.48 7.74
N THR A 49 -2.63 3.45 6.56
CA THR A 49 -3.29 4.62 5.98
C THR A 49 -4.80 4.52 6.19
N ARG A 50 -5.39 5.50 6.89
CA ARG A 50 -6.83 5.54 7.16
C ARG A 50 -7.56 6.47 6.20
N ILE A 51 -8.42 5.88 5.37
CA ILE A 51 -9.16 6.57 4.33
C ILE A 51 -10.66 6.54 4.69
N PRO A 52 -11.39 7.67 4.61
CA PRO A 52 -12.84 7.67 4.75
C PRO A 52 -13.48 6.69 3.77
N THR A 53 -14.51 5.95 4.21
CA THR A 53 -15.11 4.88 3.39
C THR A 53 -15.59 5.35 2.02
N GLU A 54 -16.19 6.54 1.94
CA GLU A 54 -16.65 7.11 0.66
C GLU A 54 -15.49 7.38 -0.30
N GLU A 55 -14.39 7.97 0.19
CA GLU A 55 -13.18 8.23 -0.59
C GLU A 55 -12.49 6.92 -1.01
N TYR A 56 -12.47 5.93 -0.11
CA TYR A 56 -11.95 4.61 -0.40
C TYR A 56 -12.71 3.93 -1.54
N SER A 57 -14.04 3.87 -1.45
CA SER A 57 -14.89 3.29 -2.49
C SER A 57 -14.77 4.03 -3.81
N ARG A 58 -14.63 5.36 -3.77
CA ARG A 58 -14.53 6.19 -4.98
C ARG A 58 -13.20 6.04 -5.71
N HIS A 59 -12.09 5.95 -4.98
CA HIS A 59 -10.77 6.06 -5.57
C HIS A 59 -10.00 4.74 -5.58
N PHE A 60 -10.15 3.91 -4.55
CA PHE A 60 -9.22 2.81 -4.28
C PHE A 60 -9.82 1.40 -4.39
N GLN A 61 -11.13 1.25 -4.17
CA GLN A 61 -11.80 -0.06 -4.21
C GLN A 61 -11.63 -0.80 -5.54
N GLN A 62 -11.50 -0.06 -6.65
CA GLN A 62 -11.24 -0.63 -7.98
C GLN A 62 -9.89 -1.36 -8.11
N TYR A 63 -8.96 -1.14 -7.17
CA TYR A 63 -7.64 -1.77 -7.15
C TYR A 63 -7.57 -2.97 -6.21
N GLU A 64 -8.68 -3.35 -5.56
CA GLU A 64 -8.75 -4.55 -4.74
C GLU A 64 -8.53 -5.81 -5.58
N GLN A 65 -7.64 -6.67 -5.08
CA GLN A 65 -7.40 -8.00 -5.63
C GLN A 65 -7.26 -9.02 -4.49
N PRO A 66 -7.59 -10.30 -4.73
CA PRO A 66 -7.35 -11.34 -3.74
C PRO A 66 -5.87 -11.43 -3.40
N HIS A 67 -5.54 -11.36 -2.11
CA HIS A 67 -4.18 -11.62 -1.67
C HIS A 67 -3.87 -13.11 -1.85
N SER A 68 -2.83 -13.40 -2.64
CA SER A 68 -2.55 -14.77 -3.11
C SER A 68 -1.67 -15.58 -2.15
N SER A 69 -1.37 -15.06 -0.96
CA SER A 69 -0.54 -15.71 0.05
C SER A 69 -1.25 -15.82 1.39
N THR A 70 -0.58 -16.43 2.37
CA THR A 70 -1.06 -16.51 3.75
C THR A 70 -0.62 -15.26 4.50
N PRO A 71 -1.49 -14.60 5.28
CA PRO A 71 -2.92 -14.91 5.49
C PRO A 71 -3.79 -14.50 4.28
N PRO A 72 -4.90 -15.20 4.00
CA PRO A 72 -5.82 -14.79 2.93
C PRO A 72 -6.45 -13.43 3.25
N GLY A 73 -6.74 -12.65 2.22
CA GLY A 73 -7.41 -11.37 2.39
C GLY A 73 -7.45 -10.56 1.09
N THR A 74 -7.46 -9.24 1.22
CA THR A 74 -7.56 -8.29 0.13
C THR A 74 -6.30 -7.44 0.08
N GLU A 75 -5.70 -7.36 -1.09
CA GLU A 75 -4.58 -6.47 -1.36
C GLU A 75 -5.01 -5.38 -2.32
N LEU A 76 -4.33 -4.24 -2.28
CA LEU A 76 -4.50 -3.14 -3.22
C LEU A 76 -3.18 -2.89 -3.93
N ALA A 77 -3.21 -2.94 -5.26
CA ALA A 77 -2.09 -2.59 -6.12
C ALA A 77 -2.33 -1.17 -6.69
N ILE A 78 -1.96 -0.15 -5.91
CA ILE A 78 -2.24 1.26 -6.19
C ILE A 78 -1.22 1.82 -7.18
N PRO A 79 -1.64 2.42 -8.32
CA PRO A 79 -0.71 3.08 -9.24
C PRO A 79 0.00 4.26 -8.59
N ARG A 80 1.26 4.51 -8.97
CA ARG A 80 2.06 5.62 -8.43
C ARG A 80 1.40 7.00 -8.55
N ASP A 81 0.53 7.20 -9.55
CA ASP A 81 -0.19 8.46 -9.77
C ASP A 81 -1.14 8.84 -8.61
N TYR A 82 -1.50 7.87 -7.75
CA TYR A 82 -2.35 8.07 -6.58
C TYR A 82 -1.57 8.26 -5.28
N ILE A 83 -0.24 8.21 -5.32
CA ILE A 83 0.61 8.32 -4.12
C ILE A 83 0.44 9.68 -3.42
N ASP A 84 0.37 10.77 -4.19
CA ASP A 84 0.14 12.10 -3.62
C ASP A 84 -1.21 12.20 -2.91
N MET A 85 -2.24 11.54 -3.46
CA MET A 85 -3.55 11.44 -2.81
C MET A 85 -3.48 10.59 -1.54
N LEU A 86 -2.81 9.44 -1.59
CA LEU A 86 -2.59 8.60 -0.41
C LEU A 86 -1.90 9.37 0.71
N ASN A 87 -0.95 10.24 0.35
CA ASN A 87 -0.22 11.06 1.30
C ASN A 87 -1.05 12.12 2.00
N GLY A 88 -2.24 12.45 1.46
CA GLY A 88 -3.20 13.36 2.08
C GLY A 88 -4.04 12.74 3.19
N TYR A 89 -4.04 11.41 3.34
CA TYR A 89 -4.78 10.72 4.39
C TYR A 89 -3.96 10.51 5.67
N LEU A 90 -4.66 10.20 6.77
CA LEU A 90 -4.03 9.94 8.07
C LEU A 90 -3.16 8.68 7.99
N ARG A 91 -1.88 8.82 8.37
CA ARG A 91 -0.93 7.70 8.48
C ARG A 91 -0.60 7.43 9.95
N LEU A 92 -0.69 6.17 10.35
CA LEU A 92 -0.30 5.70 11.68
C LEU A 92 0.88 4.74 11.57
N ARG A 93 1.79 4.81 12.54
CA ARG A 93 2.93 3.91 12.66
C ARG A 93 2.71 2.97 13.84
N HIS A 94 3.01 1.69 13.62
CA HIS A 94 2.97 0.63 14.63
C HIS A 94 4.34 0.03 14.84
#